data_AF-A0A9J5YJ97-F1
#
_entry.id   AF-A0A9J5YJ97-F1
#
_cell.length_a   1.000
_cell.length_b   1.000
_cell.length_c   1.000
_cell.angle_alpha   90.00
_cell.angle_beta   90.00
_cell.angle_gamma   90.00
#
_symmetry.space_group_name_H-M   'P 1'
#
loop_
_entity.id
_entity.type
_entity.pdbx_description
1 polymer ?
#
loop_
_entity_poly.entity_id
_entity_poly.type
_entity_poly.pdbx_seq_one_letter_code
_entity_poly.pdbx_strand_id
1 'polypeptide(L)'
;MIIDSYQQITMTFSNDNKLLLITAVYARCNTLERLELWEQLEELTQGNLLPWVIGGDFNVILNEEEKLGGLDFTQHEAIDFASCISNCALSELKTTGSKFTWWNGRIEEACIFKRLNRVLVN
;
A
#
# COMPACT_ATOMS: atom_id res chain seq x y z
N MET A 1 20.04 4.42 -6.59
CA MET A 1 19.28 3.86 -7.72
C MET A 1 17.88 4.43 -7.67
N ILE A 2 17.32 4.82 -8.81
CA ILE A 2 15.92 5.28 -8.92
C ILE A 2 15.22 4.27 -9.82
N ILE A 3 14.10 3.73 -9.35
CA ILE A 3 13.22 2.84 -10.11
C ILE A 3 11.86 3.51 -10.10
N ASP A 4 11.31 3.79 -11.28
CA ASP A 4 10.03 4.46 -11.44
C ASP A 4 9.08 3.65 -12.33
N SER A 5 7.81 3.68 -11.99
CA SER A 5 6.72 3.15 -12.81
C SER A 5 5.49 4.05 -12.69
N TYR A 6 4.41 3.71 -13.38
CA TYR A 6 3.15 4.45 -13.27
C TYR A 6 2.51 4.39 -11.87
N GLN A 7 2.93 3.43 -11.03
CA GLN A 7 2.30 3.17 -9.73
C GLN A 7 3.25 3.37 -8.54
N GLN A 8 4.56 3.48 -8.76
CA GLN A 8 5.52 3.68 -7.67
C GLN A 8 6.80 4.39 -8.12
N ILE A 9 7.46 5.04 -7.16
CA ILE A 9 8.82 5.55 -7.30
C ILE A 9 9.62 5.04 -6.11
N THR A 10 10.70 4.31 -6.39
CA THR A 10 11.64 3.77 -5.41
C THR A 10 12.99 4.47 -5.52
N MET A 11 13.52 4.89 -4.38
CA MET A 11 14.81 5.57 -4.28
C MET A 11 15.64 4.98 -3.14
N THR A 12 16.95 4.86 -3.35
CA THR A 12 17.89 4.56 -2.28
C THR A 12 18.35 5.87 -1.62
N PHE A 13 18.10 6.00 -0.32
CA PHE A 13 18.56 7.08 0.52
C PHE A 13 19.81 6.66 1.31
N SER A 14 20.77 7.58 1.50
CA SER A 14 21.96 7.35 2.31
C SER A 14 22.04 8.38 3.44
N ASN A 15 22.24 7.91 4.67
CA ASN A 15 22.55 8.77 5.81
C ASN A 15 23.57 8.07 6.73
N ASP A 16 24.68 8.76 7.05
CA ASP A 16 25.74 8.22 7.91
C ASP A 16 26.23 6.81 7.53
N ASN A 17 26.46 6.57 6.23
CA ASN A 17 26.82 5.27 5.64
C ASN A 17 25.77 4.16 5.79
N LYS A 18 24.56 4.47 6.27
CA LYS A 18 23.41 3.55 6.24
C LYS A 18 22.60 3.83 4.98
N LEU A 19 22.24 2.76 4.28
CA LEU A 19 21.36 2.81 3.12
C LEU A 19 19.95 2.40 3.54
N LEU A 20 18.97 3.12 3.02
CA LEU A 20 17.55 2.89 3.22
C LEU A 20 16.88 2.91 1.85
N LEU A 21 15.97 1.98 1.59
CA LEU A 21 15.10 2.04 0.44
C LEU A 21 13.81 2.77 0.82
N ILE A 22 13.36 3.71 -0.01
CA ILE A 22 12.09 4.41 0.18
C ILE A 22 11.28 4.27 -1.11
N THR A 23 10.06 3.78 -0.98
CA THR A 23 9.11 3.64 -2.09
C THR A 23 7.86 4.45 -1.80
N ALA A 24 7.55 5.39 -2.70
CA ALA A 24 6.29 6.11 -2.72
C ALA A 24 5.34 5.42 -3.69
N VAL A 25 4.13 5.11 -3.23
CA VAL A 25 3.11 4.36 -4.00
C VAL A 25 1.89 5.22 -4.32
N TYR A 26 1.42 5.11 -5.56
CA TYR A 26 0.09 5.51 -5.98
C TYR A 26 -0.50 4.42 -6.89
N ALA A 27 -1.14 3.43 -6.28
CA ALA A 27 -1.65 2.27 -6.98
C ALA A 27 -2.91 2.60 -7.78
N ARG A 28 -3.16 1.86 -8.86
CA ARG A 28 -4.38 1.98 -9.67
C ARG A 28 -5.63 1.59 -8.87
N CYS A 29 -6.77 2.13 -9.26
CA CYS A 29 -8.06 1.75 -8.67
C CYS A 29 -8.55 0.38 -9.16
N ASN A 30 -8.09 -0.07 -10.34
CA ASN A 30 -8.47 -1.35 -10.92
C ASN A 30 -7.64 -2.48 -10.31
N THR A 31 -8.31 -3.53 -9.81
CA THR A 31 -7.65 -4.68 -9.16
C THR A 31 -6.63 -5.39 -10.04
N LEU A 32 -6.92 -5.59 -11.34
CA LEU A 32 -6.02 -6.29 -12.26
C LEU A 32 -4.79 -5.45 -12.60
N GLU A 33 -4.97 -4.14 -12.79
CA GLU A 33 -3.85 -3.23 -13.07
C GLU A 33 -2.90 -3.09 -11.86
N ARG A 34 -3.40 -3.30 -10.64
CA ARG A 34 -2.54 -3.29 -9.44
C ARG A 34 -1.63 -4.50 -9.32
N LEU A 35 -1.93 -5.62 -9.97
CA LEU A 35 -1.11 -6.83 -9.85
C LEU A 35 0.34 -6.58 -10.29
N GLU A 36 0.52 -5.75 -11.33
CA GLU A 36 1.84 -5.32 -11.80
C GLU A 36 2.65 -4.62 -10.69
N LEU A 37 2.00 -3.81 -9.84
CA LEU A 37 2.67 -3.16 -8.72
C LEU A 37 3.14 -4.21 -7.69
N TRP A 38 2.30 -5.21 -7.38
CA TRP A 38 2.65 -6.25 -6.41
C TRP A 38 3.85 -7.07 -6.86
N GLU A 39 3.86 -7.48 -8.14
CA GLU A 39 4.98 -8.20 -8.74
C GLU A 39 6.27 -7.36 -8.66
N GLN A 40 6.22 -6.07 -9.00
CA GLN A 40 7.37 -5.16 -8.89
C GLN A 40 7.90 -5.04 -7.45
N LEU A 41 7.02 -4.98 -6.44
CA LEU A 41 7.45 -4.91 -5.04
C LEU A 41 8.10 -6.22 -4.57
N GLU A 42 7.59 -7.36 -5.01
CA GLU A 42 8.17 -8.67 -4.70
C GLU A 42 9.55 -8.85 -5.34
N GLU A 43 9.72 -8.45 -6.60
CA GLU A 43 11.02 -8.45 -7.30
C GLU A 43 12.05 -7.57 -6.58
N LEU A 44 11.64 -6.38 -6.12
CA LEU A 44 12.51 -5.48 -5.35
C LEU A 44 12.97 -6.12 -4.02
N THR A 45 12.11 -6.91 -3.39
CA THR A 45 12.45 -7.62 -2.14
C THR A 45 13.51 -8.69 -2.38
N GLN A 46 13.35 -9.51 -3.43
CA GLN A 46 14.27 -10.61 -3.71
C GLN A 46 15.70 -10.12 -4.02
N GLY A 47 15.83 -8.90 -4.55
CA GLY A 47 17.11 -8.30 -4.90
C GLY A 47 17.77 -7.46 -3.81
N ASN A 48 17.14 -7.23 -2.65
CA ASN A 48 17.58 -6.20 -1.71
C ASN A 48 17.39 -6.57 -0.23
N LEU A 49 18.47 -6.48 0.56
CA LEU A 49 18.47 -6.70 2.02
C LEU A 49 18.48 -5.39 2.82
N LEU A 50 18.31 -4.24 2.16
CA LEU A 50 18.27 -2.95 2.83
C LEU A 50 16.97 -2.80 3.63
N PRO A 51 17.02 -2.06 4.76
CA PRO A 51 15.79 -1.56 5.37
C PRO A 51 14.96 -0.81 4.34
N TRP A 52 13.66 -1.05 4.34
CA TRP A 52 12.75 -0.56 3.31
C TRP A 52 11.52 0.07 3.95
N VAL A 53 11.19 1.28 3.51
CA VAL A 53 9.93 1.96 3.83
C VAL A 53 9.13 2.11 2.54
N ILE A 54 7.90 1.62 2.55
CA ILE A 54 6.94 1.78 1.45
C ILE A 54 5.75 2.56 1.98
N GLY A 55 5.34 3.63 1.32
CA GLY A 55 4.18 4.39 1.76
C GLY A 55 3.45 5.11 0.65
N GLY A 56 2.15 5.30 0.83
CA GLY A 56 1.32 6.01 -0.12
C GLY A 56 -0.08 5.42 -0.21
N ASP A 57 -0.74 5.66 -1.35
CA ASP A 57 -2.11 5.23 -1.62
C ASP A 57 -2.10 3.90 -2.37
N PHE A 58 -2.53 2.83 -1.71
CA PHE A 58 -2.60 1.50 -2.30
C PHE A 58 -3.95 1.22 -2.97
N ASN A 59 -4.94 2.11 -2.86
CA ASN A 59 -6.29 1.97 -3.40
C ASN A 59 -7.01 0.65 -3.01
N VAL A 60 -6.57 -0.01 -1.93
CA VAL A 60 -7.08 -1.29 -1.46
C VAL A 60 -7.20 -1.32 0.07
N ILE A 61 -8.24 -1.97 0.56
CA ILE A 61 -8.44 -2.25 1.99
C ILE A 61 -8.04 -3.71 2.27
N LEU A 62 -7.53 -3.98 3.47
CA LEU A 62 -7.13 -5.33 3.92
C LEU A 62 -8.22 -5.99 4.76
N ASN A 63 -8.99 -5.20 5.49
CA ASN A 63 -9.97 -5.70 6.46
C ASN A 63 -11.31 -4.96 6.34
N GLU A 64 -12.40 -5.62 6.72
CA GLU A 64 -13.74 -5.02 6.73
C GLU A 64 -13.80 -3.73 7.55
N GLU A 65 -13.11 -3.72 8.69
CA GLU A 65 -12.99 -2.59 9.59
C GLU A 65 -12.46 -1.30 8.97
N GLU A 66 -11.79 -1.41 7.83
CA GLU A 66 -11.17 -0.31 7.10
C GLU A 66 -12.12 0.34 6.09
N LYS A 67 -13.37 -0.10 6.09
CA LYS A 67 -14.46 0.43 5.29
C LYS A 67 -15.63 0.80 6.20
N LEU A 68 -16.34 1.85 5.82
CA LEU A 68 -17.64 2.20 6.38
C LEU A 68 -18.58 2.56 5.23
N GLY A 69 -19.75 1.93 5.20
CA GLY A 69 -20.78 2.13 4.17
C GLY A 69 -20.49 1.45 2.83
N GLY A 70 -21.45 1.53 1.92
CA GLY A 70 -21.41 0.87 0.61
C GLY A 70 -21.64 -0.65 0.71
N LEU A 71 -21.18 -1.38 -0.31
CA LEU A 71 -21.24 -2.85 -0.32
C LEU A 71 -20.36 -3.46 0.77
N ASP A 72 -20.64 -4.70 1.16
CA ASP A 72 -19.78 -5.41 2.11
C ASP A 72 -18.37 -5.62 1.55
N PHE A 73 -17.39 -5.72 2.44
CA PHE A 73 -16.02 -6.11 2.06
C PHE A 73 -15.98 -7.60 1.73
N THR A 74 -15.22 -7.96 0.70
CA THR A 74 -14.93 -9.35 0.39
C THR A 74 -13.43 -9.60 0.42
N GLN A 75 -12.99 -10.71 1.02
CA GLN A 75 -11.56 -11.03 1.15
C GLN A 75 -10.84 -11.10 -0.21
N HIS A 76 -11.56 -11.43 -1.28
CA HIS A 76 -11.03 -11.42 -2.64
C HIS A 76 -10.52 -10.02 -3.05
N GLU A 77 -11.05 -8.92 -2.51
CA GLU A 77 -10.55 -7.57 -2.81
C GLU A 77 -9.14 -7.31 -2.22
N ALA A 78 -8.74 -8.08 -1.21
CA ALA A 78 -7.51 -7.88 -0.44
C ALA A 78 -6.46 -8.98 -0.62
N ILE A 79 -6.83 -10.15 -1.13
CA ILE A 79 -6.00 -11.37 -1.08
C ILE A 79 -4.64 -11.18 -1.74
N ASP A 80 -4.60 -10.55 -2.92
CA ASP A 80 -3.35 -10.33 -3.66
C ASP A 80 -2.44 -9.35 -2.92
N PHE A 81 -3.01 -8.30 -2.33
CA PHE A 81 -2.24 -7.33 -1.55
C PHE A 81 -1.72 -7.93 -0.25
N ALA A 82 -2.55 -8.72 0.45
CA ALA A 82 -2.12 -9.44 1.65
C ALA A 82 -1.00 -10.43 1.36
N SER A 83 -1.08 -11.14 0.22
CA SER A 83 -0.01 -12.03 -0.25
C SER A 83 1.27 -11.24 -0.53
N CYS A 84 1.19 -10.11 -1.24
CA CYS A 84 2.34 -9.25 -1.52
C CYS A 84 3.03 -8.78 -0.23
N ILE A 85 2.26 -8.28 0.74
CA ILE A 85 2.81 -7.88 2.06
C ILE A 85 3.55 -9.04 2.71
N SER A 86 2.96 -10.24 2.70
CA SER A 86 3.57 -11.44 3.29
C SER A 86 4.84 -11.88 2.55
N ASN A 87 4.80 -11.92 1.22
CA ASN A 87 5.92 -12.32 0.36
C ASN A 87 7.11 -11.35 0.49
N CYS A 88 6.82 -10.06 0.67
CA CYS A 88 7.82 -9.03 0.90
C CYS A 88 8.30 -8.94 2.37
N ALA A 89 7.79 -9.80 3.27
CA ALA A 89 8.04 -9.76 4.72
C ALA A 89 7.78 -8.37 5.35
N LEU A 90 6.75 -7.67 4.86
CA LEU A 90 6.42 -6.32 5.28
C LEU A 90 5.48 -6.33 6.48
N SER A 91 5.64 -5.33 7.33
CA SER A 91 4.80 -5.05 8.49
C SER A 91 4.26 -3.62 8.41
N GLU A 92 3.00 -3.43 8.78
CA GLU A 92 2.39 -2.10 8.77
C GLU A 92 2.80 -1.28 9.99
N LEU A 93 3.28 -0.06 9.76
CA LEU A 93 3.51 0.90 10.83
C LEU A 93 2.18 1.42 11.36
N LYS A 94 2.07 1.46 12.69
CA LYS A 94 0.89 2.02 13.36
C LYS A 94 0.79 3.52 13.09
N THR A 95 -0.33 3.95 12.54
CA THR A 95 -0.65 5.36 12.32
C THR A 95 -1.50 5.89 13.47
N THR A 96 -1.31 7.17 13.79
CA THR A 96 -2.17 7.92 14.71
C THR A 96 -3.07 8.87 13.92
N GLY A 97 -4.30 9.07 14.36
CA GLY A 97 -5.25 9.99 13.73
C GLY A 97 -6.47 9.27 13.15
N SER A 98 -6.99 9.77 12.02
CA SER A 98 -8.19 9.21 11.39
C SER A 98 -7.98 7.77 10.94
N LYS A 99 -8.92 6.88 11.28
CA LYS A 99 -8.94 5.49 10.80
C LYS A 99 -9.07 5.40 9.28
N PHE A 100 -9.82 6.33 8.68
CA PHE A 100 -10.07 6.38 7.24
C PHE A 100 -9.25 7.49 6.58
N THR A 101 -8.80 7.24 5.36
CA THR A 101 -7.92 8.15 4.61
C THR A 101 -8.54 8.61 3.29
N TRP A 102 -9.75 8.12 2.97
CA TRP A 102 -10.51 8.51 1.79
C TRP A 102 -12.01 8.55 2.08
N TRP A 103 -12.72 9.48 1.43
CA TRP A 103 -14.17 9.64 1.47
C TRP A 103 -14.70 9.94 0.07
N ASN A 104 -15.87 9.40 -0.26
CA ASN A 104 -16.48 9.54 -1.58
C ASN A 104 -17.21 10.87 -1.84
N GLY A 105 -17.22 11.80 -0.89
CA GLY A 105 -17.89 13.10 -1.06
C GLY A 105 -19.41 13.07 -0.85
N ARG A 106 -20.00 11.92 -0.50
CA ARG A 106 -21.46 11.76 -0.36
C ARG A 106 -21.90 11.78 1.10
N ILE A 107 -23.18 12.11 1.30
CA ILE A 107 -23.83 12.22 2.61
C ILE A 107 -24.74 11.02 2.88
N GLU A 108 -25.11 10.86 4.15
CA GLU A 108 -26.11 9.88 4.63
C GLU A 108 -25.78 8.44 4.20
N GLU A 109 -26.78 7.67 3.75
CA GLU A 109 -26.65 6.26 3.41
C GLU A 109 -25.71 6.00 2.22
N ALA A 110 -25.46 7.02 1.39
CA ALA A 110 -24.52 6.94 0.27
C ALA A 110 -23.07 7.23 0.67
N CYS A 111 -22.82 7.58 1.95
CA CYS A 111 -21.50 7.92 2.46
C CYS A 111 -20.61 6.67 2.54
N ILE A 112 -19.40 6.76 1.96
CA ILE A 112 -18.42 5.68 2.01
C ILE A 112 -17.07 6.24 2.46
N PHE A 113 -16.50 5.60 3.49
CA PHE A 113 -15.15 5.85 3.94
C PHE A 113 -14.28 4.61 3.75
N LYS A 114 -13.01 4.83 3.40
CA LYS A 114 -12.03 3.76 3.24
C LYS A 114 -10.67 4.18 3.80
N ARG A 115 -9.89 3.21 4.28
CA ARG A 115 -8.46 3.38 4.57
C ARG A 115 -7.63 2.82 3.41
N LEU A 116 -7.18 3.71 2.53
CA LEU A 116 -6.43 3.35 1.32
C LEU A 116 -4.92 3.62 1.45
N ASN A 117 -4.56 4.59 2.28
CA ASN A 117 -3.17 4.94 2.54
C ASN A 117 -2.55 4.08 3.65
N ARG A 118 -1.30 3.64 3.45
CA ARG A 118 -0.51 2.87 4.43
C ARG A 118 0.96 3.23 4.39
N VAL A 119 1.67 2.83 5.45
CA VAL A 119 3.14 2.77 5.47
C VAL A 119 3.55 1.38 5.96
N LEU A 120 4.39 0.71 5.18
CA LEU A 120 4.88 -0.64 5.39
C LEU A 120 6.41 -0.63 5.54
N VAL A 121 6.95 -1.52 6.36
CA VAL A 121 8.39 -1.66 6.61
C VAL A 121 8.80 -3.13 6.77
N ASN A 122 10.05 -3.47 6.42
CA ASN A 122 10.66 -4.77 6.72
C ASN A 122 11.60 -4.74 7.94
#